data_AF-A0A653NXL8-F1
#
_entry.id   AF-A0A653NXL8-F1
#
_cell.length_a   1.000
_cell.length_b   1.000
_cell.length_c   1.000
_cell.angle_alpha   90.00
_cell.angle_beta   90.00
_cell.angle_gamma   90.00
#
_symmetry.space_group_name_H-M   'P 1'
#
loop_
_entity.id
_entity.type
_entity.pdbx_description
1 polymer ?
#
loop_
_entity_poly.entity_id
_entity_poly.type
_entity_poly.pdbx_seq_one_letter_code
_entity_poly.pdbx_strand_id
1 'polypeptide(L)'
;MTRFNKQNNVVDVIGIGIGPFNLGLAALSEEVDEIDALFFERSEAFHWHPGMLIEGTTLQVPFLADLVSMADVKSKYSFLNYLQEQNRLYSFYFLEDFHIPRKEYSHYCRWVADQLDSCRFGMNVESVSIVEKAGEKRYEVHVRHVKDQTVEVFESKHLVLGIGTQPAVPVSLQPALGDRVFHSADYLKRKKEGCFKGKSVTVIGSGQSAAEVFYDILSDDEAKDIHWFTRSKGFFPMEYSNLGLEYFSPDYIDFFYELPQPKKDALLKQQDLLYKGISSAMIRDIYHLLYERSACGEQLNTVLQAMTEVNLIEETRDGLSLSCNQWVKEDSFTHETDIVVLATGYQSVLPPFIDPISHHIQWDHQGRFQVEREYRLKTNTLGENDIFVQNAELHTHGVGAPDLGLGAYRNSVIINELARRPVYPLYQKHVFQTFGTHKHANTFEEIRG
;
A
#
# COMPACT_ATOMS: atom_id res chain seq x y z
N MET A 1 -14.20 -14.48 -25.07
CA MET A 1 -15.64 -14.76 -24.85
C MET A 1 -15.87 -14.54 -23.36
N THR A 2 -16.66 -13.55 -23.01
CA THR A 2 -16.93 -13.11 -21.63
C THR A 2 -17.56 -14.26 -20.82
N ARG A 3 -16.92 -14.71 -19.74
CA ARG A 3 -17.38 -15.82 -18.89
C ARG A 3 -18.52 -15.47 -17.95
N PHE A 4 -18.81 -14.17 -17.77
CA PHE A 4 -19.85 -13.73 -16.85
C PHE A 4 -21.24 -14.12 -17.35
N ASN A 5 -21.80 -15.18 -16.77
CA ASN A 5 -23.16 -15.59 -17.04
C ASN A 5 -24.12 -14.64 -16.31
N LYS A 6 -24.48 -13.53 -16.97
CA LYS A 6 -25.36 -12.44 -16.47
C LYS A 6 -26.70 -12.90 -15.85
N GLN A 7 -27.09 -14.16 -16.01
CA GLN A 7 -28.42 -14.60 -15.65
C GLN A 7 -28.69 -14.69 -14.13
N ASN A 8 -27.67 -14.75 -13.26
CA ASN A 8 -27.92 -14.92 -11.81
C ASN A 8 -27.09 -14.03 -10.84
N ASN A 9 -26.15 -13.19 -11.28
CA ASN A 9 -25.28 -12.39 -10.39
C ASN A 9 -24.56 -13.19 -9.27
N VAL A 10 -24.38 -14.50 -9.46
CA VAL A 10 -23.64 -15.38 -8.53
C VAL A 10 -22.27 -15.67 -9.13
N VAL A 11 -21.21 -15.47 -8.36
CA VAL A 11 -19.82 -15.78 -8.75
C VAL A 11 -19.10 -16.60 -7.67
N ASP A 12 -17.92 -17.12 -7.96
CA ASP A 12 -17.13 -17.84 -6.96
C ASP A 12 -16.50 -16.88 -5.95
N VAL A 13 -15.96 -15.75 -6.42
CA VAL A 13 -15.28 -14.78 -5.56
C VAL A 13 -15.60 -13.33 -5.91
N ILE A 14 -15.83 -12.51 -4.89
CA ILE A 14 -15.90 -11.05 -5.02
C ILE A 14 -14.73 -10.39 -4.30
N GLY A 15 -13.91 -9.65 -5.05
CA GLY A 15 -12.90 -8.76 -4.50
C GLY A 15 -13.45 -7.37 -4.25
N ILE A 16 -13.19 -6.81 -3.06
CA ILE A 16 -13.63 -5.47 -2.69
C ILE A 16 -12.42 -4.55 -2.61
N GLY A 17 -12.39 -3.52 -3.47
CA GLY A 17 -11.26 -2.63 -3.71
C GLY A 17 -10.37 -3.13 -4.86
N ILE A 18 -10.01 -2.24 -5.78
CA ILE A 18 -9.09 -2.54 -6.90
C ILE A 18 -7.80 -1.75 -6.73
N GLY A 19 -7.08 -2.05 -5.65
CA GLY A 19 -5.66 -1.71 -5.50
C GLY A 19 -4.77 -2.66 -6.33
N PRO A 20 -3.44 -2.44 -6.37
CA PRO A 20 -2.52 -3.27 -7.15
C PRO A 20 -2.61 -4.77 -6.78
N PHE A 21 -2.85 -5.10 -5.52
CA PHE A 21 -2.95 -6.48 -5.08
C PHE A 21 -4.17 -7.23 -5.66
N ASN A 22 -5.38 -6.68 -5.50
CA ASN A 22 -6.59 -7.26 -6.07
C ASN A 22 -6.62 -7.17 -7.61
N LEU A 23 -5.99 -6.16 -8.20
CA LEU A 23 -5.82 -6.11 -9.65
C LEU A 23 -4.92 -7.24 -10.16
N GLY A 24 -3.83 -7.54 -9.45
CA GLY A 24 -3.00 -8.72 -9.75
C GLY A 24 -3.78 -10.03 -9.57
N LEU A 25 -4.64 -10.11 -8.54
CA LEU A 25 -5.51 -11.27 -8.35
C LEU A 25 -6.47 -11.43 -9.53
N ALA A 26 -7.12 -10.35 -9.95
CA ALA A 26 -8.01 -10.34 -11.10
C ALA A 26 -7.30 -10.78 -12.39
N ALA A 27 -6.09 -10.28 -12.62
CA ALA A 27 -5.26 -10.62 -13.78
C ALA A 27 -4.85 -12.10 -13.79
N LEU A 28 -4.42 -12.63 -12.64
CA LEU A 28 -3.99 -14.03 -12.51
C LEU A 28 -5.19 -14.99 -12.50
N SER A 29 -6.36 -14.59 -12.03
CA SER A 29 -7.57 -15.44 -12.05
C SER A 29 -8.25 -15.52 -13.42
N GLU A 30 -7.96 -14.63 -14.38
CA GLU A 30 -8.67 -14.56 -15.67
C GLU A 30 -8.61 -15.89 -16.47
N GLU A 31 -7.48 -16.58 -16.43
CA GLU A 31 -7.25 -17.83 -17.17
C GLU A 31 -7.53 -19.10 -16.33
N VAL A 32 -8.12 -18.96 -15.14
CA VAL A 32 -8.43 -20.09 -14.25
C VAL A 32 -9.90 -20.48 -14.39
N ASP A 33 -10.14 -21.67 -14.96
CA ASP A 33 -11.49 -22.17 -15.31
C ASP A 33 -12.43 -22.32 -14.11
N GLU A 34 -11.88 -22.61 -12.94
CA GLU A 34 -12.63 -22.86 -11.71
C GLU A 34 -13.04 -21.57 -10.97
N ILE A 35 -12.58 -20.40 -11.42
CA ILE A 35 -12.77 -19.14 -10.69
C ILE A 35 -13.56 -18.15 -11.57
N ASP A 36 -14.86 -18.00 -11.29
CA ASP A 36 -15.61 -16.82 -11.73
C ASP A 36 -15.45 -15.69 -10.70
N ALA A 37 -14.91 -14.55 -11.11
CA ALA A 37 -14.52 -13.46 -10.22
C ALA A 37 -15.06 -12.10 -10.66
N LEU A 38 -15.47 -11.30 -9.68
CA LEU A 38 -15.76 -9.87 -9.85
C LEU A 38 -14.99 -9.05 -8.83
N PHE A 39 -14.53 -7.88 -9.25
CA PHE A 39 -13.83 -6.93 -8.38
C PHE A 39 -14.50 -5.57 -8.48
N PHE A 40 -14.79 -4.93 -7.33
CA PHE A 40 -15.48 -3.64 -7.27
C PHE A 40 -14.58 -2.54 -6.71
N GLU A 41 -14.55 -1.39 -7.38
CA GLU A 41 -13.85 -0.17 -6.95
C GLU A 41 -14.77 1.04 -7.05
N ARG A 42 -14.83 1.84 -5.98
CA ARG A 42 -15.67 3.05 -5.93
C ARG A 42 -15.16 4.15 -6.86
N SER A 43 -13.87 4.23 -7.08
CA SER A 43 -13.26 5.20 -8.00
C SER A 43 -13.66 4.87 -9.44
N GLU A 44 -13.82 5.89 -10.29
CA GLU A 44 -14.27 5.67 -11.68
C GLU A 44 -13.20 5.05 -12.59
N ALA A 45 -11.95 5.03 -12.15
CA ALA A 45 -10.84 4.38 -12.84
C ALA A 45 -9.69 4.12 -11.87
N PHE A 46 -8.75 3.25 -12.25
CA PHE A 46 -7.56 2.95 -11.46
C PHE A 46 -6.66 4.19 -11.31
N HIS A 47 -6.35 4.54 -10.06
CA HIS A 47 -5.40 5.58 -9.68
C HIS A 47 -4.63 5.13 -8.44
N TRP A 48 -3.32 4.95 -8.55
CA TRP A 48 -2.50 4.54 -7.42
C TRP A 48 -1.79 5.75 -6.80
N HIS A 49 -2.22 6.13 -5.58
CA HIS A 49 -1.72 7.28 -4.82
C HIS A 49 -1.61 8.59 -5.64
N PRO A 50 -2.71 9.06 -6.26
CA PRO A 50 -2.67 10.16 -7.23
C PRO A 50 -2.09 11.48 -6.70
N GLY A 51 -2.22 11.77 -5.40
CA GLY A 51 -1.66 12.97 -4.79
C GLY A 51 -0.15 12.95 -4.57
N MET A 52 0.49 11.80 -4.74
CA MET A 52 1.94 11.58 -4.55
C MET A 52 2.64 11.09 -5.82
N LEU A 53 2.00 11.19 -6.99
CA LEU A 53 2.61 10.91 -8.30
C LEU A 53 3.53 12.06 -8.77
N ILE A 54 4.43 12.50 -7.87
CA ILE A 54 5.36 13.60 -8.11
C ILE A 54 6.32 13.17 -9.24
N GLU A 55 6.59 14.07 -10.17
CA GLU A 55 7.50 13.80 -11.28
C GLU A 55 8.91 13.45 -10.75
N GLY A 56 9.59 12.51 -11.40
CA GLY A 56 10.89 12.00 -10.94
C GLY A 56 10.82 10.96 -9.81
N THR A 57 9.65 10.70 -9.19
CA THR A 57 9.53 9.64 -8.18
C THR A 57 9.37 8.25 -8.79
N THR A 58 10.05 7.27 -8.19
CA THR A 58 10.03 5.87 -8.62
C THR A 58 9.36 4.96 -7.59
N LEU A 59 9.05 3.73 -8.02
CA LEU A 59 8.79 2.63 -7.09
C LEU A 59 10.04 2.34 -6.27
N GLN A 60 9.85 1.83 -5.05
CA GLN A 60 10.95 1.36 -4.20
C GLN A 60 11.23 -0.14 -4.37
N VAL A 61 10.55 -0.79 -5.33
CA VAL A 61 10.74 -2.20 -5.69
C VAL A 61 11.12 -2.29 -7.17
N PRO A 62 11.84 -3.35 -7.59
CA PRO A 62 12.11 -3.60 -9.00
C PRO A 62 10.84 -3.80 -9.82
N PHE A 63 10.85 -3.49 -11.12
CA PHE A 63 9.71 -3.70 -12.02
C PHE A 63 9.23 -5.17 -12.10
N LEU A 64 10.03 -6.14 -11.66
CA LEU A 64 9.62 -7.55 -11.53
C LEU A 64 8.48 -7.72 -10.51
N ALA A 65 8.40 -6.82 -9.52
CA ALA A 65 7.26 -6.66 -8.62
C ALA A 65 6.07 -5.98 -9.32
N ASP A 66 5.77 -6.41 -10.55
CA ASP A 66 4.55 -6.04 -11.24
C ASP A 66 3.35 -6.86 -10.70
N LEU A 67 2.22 -6.84 -11.41
CA LEU A 67 1.00 -7.49 -10.94
C LEU A 67 1.05 -9.03 -10.98
N VAL A 68 1.93 -9.61 -11.79
CA VAL A 68 1.82 -11.02 -12.23
C VAL A 68 3.15 -11.78 -12.32
N SER A 69 4.27 -11.13 -12.61
CA SER A 69 5.53 -11.75 -13.04
C SER A 69 6.16 -12.64 -11.98
N MET A 70 6.01 -12.32 -10.69
CA MET A 70 6.49 -13.19 -9.61
C MET A 70 5.66 -14.49 -9.45
N ALA A 71 4.51 -14.60 -10.13
CA ALA A 71 3.72 -15.82 -10.24
C ALA A 71 3.84 -16.47 -11.63
N ASP A 72 3.75 -15.67 -12.70
CA ASP A 72 3.91 -16.11 -14.09
C ASP A 72 4.42 -14.97 -14.99
N VAL A 73 5.71 -15.05 -15.33
CA VAL A 73 6.39 -14.11 -16.24
C VAL A 73 5.85 -14.14 -17.68
N LYS A 74 5.10 -15.18 -18.07
CA LYS A 74 4.53 -15.30 -19.42
C LYS A 74 3.16 -14.63 -19.54
N SER A 75 2.58 -14.18 -18.43
CA SER A 75 1.29 -13.50 -18.44
C SER A 75 1.33 -12.30 -19.40
N LYS A 76 0.28 -12.17 -20.21
CA LYS A 76 0.07 -11.01 -21.08
C LYS A 76 -0.05 -9.70 -20.29
N TYR A 77 -0.27 -9.78 -18.98
CA TYR A 77 -0.34 -8.63 -18.08
C TYR A 77 1.00 -8.26 -17.43
N SER A 78 2.12 -8.88 -17.83
CA SER A 78 3.44 -8.49 -17.33
C SER A 78 3.81 -7.06 -17.74
N PHE A 79 4.62 -6.39 -16.92
CA PHE A 79 5.11 -5.04 -17.20
C PHE A 79 5.95 -4.99 -18.48
N LEU A 80 6.71 -6.04 -18.79
CA LEU A 80 7.46 -6.13 -20.04
C LEU A 80 6.55 -6.22 -21.26
N ASN A 81 5.45 -6.99 -21.18
CA ASN A 81 4.48 -7.02 -22.27
C ASN A 81 3.78 -5.66 -22.44
N TYR A 82 3.44 -4.99 -21.33
CA TYR A 82 2.96 -3.61 -21.36
C TYR A 82 3.95 -2.68 -22.10
N LEU A 83 5.24 -2.73 -21.80
CA LEU A 83 6.24 -1.92 -22.51
C LEU A 83 6.31 -2.21 -24.01
N GLN A 84 6.11 -3.46 -24.40
CA GLN A 84 6.03 -3.84 -25.82
C GLN A 84 4.80 -3.23 -26.48
N GLU A 85 3.62 -3.37 -25.88
CA GLU A 85 2.36 -2.84 -26.39
C GLU A 85 2.34 -1.30 -26.44
N GLN A 86 3.06 -0.63 -25.52
CA GLN A 86 3.23 0.82 -25.54
C GLN A 86 4.36 1.30 -26.46
N ASN A 87 5.06 0.41 -27.17
CA ASN A 87 6.24 0.73 -27.99
C ASN A 87 7.34 1.47 -27.21
N ARG A 88 7.59 1.05 -25.96
CA ARG A 88 8.59 1.63 -25.04
C ARG A 88 9.70 0.68 -24.65
N LEU A 89 9.66 -0.57 -25.11
CA LEU A 89 10.61 -1.61 -24.71
C LEU A 89 12.07 -1.21 -24.95
N TYR A 90 12.42 -0.63 -26.11
CA TYR A 90 13.79 -0.18 -26.37
C TYR A 90 14.21 1.02 -25.50
N SER A 91 13.32 1.98 -25.28
CA SER A 91 13.60 3.11 -24.38
C SER A 91 13.83 2.63 -22.95
N PHE A 92 13.06 1.64 -22.49
CA PHE A 92 13.26 1.01 -21.19
C PHE A 92 14.54 0.18 -21.14
N TYR A 93 14.87 -0.54 -22.21
CA TYR A 93 16.12 -1.28 -22.31
C TYR A 93 17.34 -0.37 -22.12
N PHE A 94 17.36 0.80 -22.76
CA PHE A 94 18.47 1.76 -22.60
C PHE A 94 18.44 2.52 -21.27
N LEU A 95 17.32 2.52 -20.56
CA LEU A 95 17.25 3.13 -19.22
C LEU A 95 18.09 2.34 -18.21
N GLU A 96 18.19 1.01 -18.38
CA GLU A 96 18.95 0.08 -17.52
C GLU A 96 18.68 0.27 -16.01
N ASP A 97 17.46 0.70 -15.66
CA ASP A 97 17.02 0.93 -14.29
C ASP A 97 15.90 -0.04 -13.91
N PHE A 98 16.04 -0.67 -12.74
CA PHE A 98 15.03 -1.57 -12.20
C PHE A 98 13.86 -0.83 -11.56
N HIS A 99 14.06 0.43 -11.13
CA HIS A 99 13.06 1.22 -10.44
C HIS A 99 12.30 2.13 -11.41
N ILE A 100 11.05 1.78 -11.68
CA ILE A 100 10.24 2.50 -12.67
C ILE A 100 9.53 3.72 -12.06
N PRO A 101 9.24 4.77 -12.87
CA PRO A 101 8.45 5.90 -12.41
C PRO A 101 7.07 5.49 -11.88
N ARG A 102 6.63 6.05 -10.74
CA ARG A 102 5.30 5.72 -10.17
C ARG A 102 4.15 6.03 -11.12
N LYS A 103 4.30 7.10 -11.91
CA LYS A 103 3.34 7.48 -12.95
C LYS A 103 3.22 6.41 -14.04
N GLU A 104 4.32 5.77 -14.40
CA GLU A 104 4.33 4.68 -15.38
C GLU A 104 3.73 3.40 -14.79
N TYR A 105 4.04 3.06 -13.53
CA TYR A 105 3.38 1.94 -12.86
C TYR A 105 1.86 2.14 -12.75
N SER A 106 1.41 3.34 -12.37
CA SER A 106 -0.03 3.64 -12.32
C SER A 106 -0.70 3.56 -13.69
N HIS A 107 0.01 3.88 -14.78
CA HIS A 107 -0.50 3.72 -16.14
C HIS A 107 -0.55 2.26 -16.55
N TYR A 108 0.49 1.48 -16.24
CA TYR A 108 0.52 0.04 -16.43
C TYR A 108 -0.67 -0.66 -15.73
N CYS A 109 -0.92 -0.37 -14.46
CA CYS A 109 -2.06 -0.95 -13.75
C CYS A 109 -3.41 -0.56 -14.39
N ARG A 110 -3.56 0.69 -14.85
CA ARG A 110 -4.75 1.10 -15.60
C ARG A 110 -4.89 0.33 -16.90
N TRP A 111 -3.80 0.17 -17.66
CA TRP A 111 -3.77 -0.60 -18.89
C TRP A 111 -4.18 -2.06 -18.66
N VAL A 112 -3.79 -2.69 -17.55
CA VAL A 112 -4.26 -4.03 -17.18
C VAL A 112 -5.76 -4.01 -16.83
N ALA A 113 -6.17 -3.07 -15.97
CA ALA A 113 -7.56 -2.98 -15.51
C ALA A 113 -8.56 -2.75 -16.65
N ASP A 114 -8.20 -1.95 -17.66
CA ASP A 114 -9.04 -1.65 -18.82
C ASP A 114 -9.29 -2.88 -19.73
N GLN A 115 -8.50 -3.95 -19.57
CA GLN A 115 -8.63 -5.20 -20.32
C GLN A 115 -9.40 -6.28 -19.55
N LEU A 116 -9.71 -6.07 -18.27
CA LEU A 116 -10.31 -7.08 -17.40
C LEU A 116 -11.80 -6.80 -17.19
N ASP A 117 -12.65 -7.60 -17.83
CA ASP A 117 -14.12 -7.53 -17.66
C ASP A 117 -14.56 -7.77 -16.20
N SER A 118 -13.74 -8.46 -15.40
CA SER A 118 -13.99 -8.71 -13.98
C SER A 118 -13.82 -7.47 -13.11
N CYS A 119 -13.09 -6.45 -13.57
CA CYS A 119 -12.89 -5.20 -12.84
C CYS A 119 -14.03 -4.21 -13.12
N ARG A 120 -14.75 -3.81 -12.08
CA ARG A 120 -15.89 -2.88 -12.15
C ARG A 120 -15.60 -1.63 -11.32
N PHE A 121 -15.35 -0.52 -12.02
CA PHE A 121 -15.10 0.80 -11.44
C PHE A 121 -16.38 1.62 -11.30
N GLY A 122 -16.37 2.65 -10.45
CA GLY A 122 -17.55 3.45 -10.12
C GLY A 122 -18.59 2.68 -9.29
N MET A 123 -18.15 1.64 -8.58
CA MET A 123 -18.99 0.68 -7.87
C MET A 123 -18.62 0.68 -6.38
N ASN A 124 -19.45 1.30 -5.55
CA ASN A 124 -19.24 1.40 -4.11
C ASN A 124 -19.95 0.24 -3.38
N VAL A 125 -19.19 -0.67 -2.78
CA VAL A 125 -19.75 -1.71 -1.91
C VAL A 125 -20.22 -1.07 -0.59
N GLU A 126 -21.50 -1.23 -0.27
CA GLU A 126 -22.12 -0.59 0.91
C GLU A 126 -22.32 -1.55 2.06
N SER A 127 -22.63 -2.82 1.76
CA SER A 127 -22.85 -3.83 2.77
C SER A 127 -22.55 -5.22 2.22
N VAL A 128 -22.09 -6.08 3.13
CA VAL A 128 -21.94 -7.51 2.92
C VAL A 128 -22.77 -8.22 3.99
N SER A 129 -23.57 -9.19 3.59
CA SER A 129 -24.35 -10.04 4.50
C SER A 129 -24.19 -11.51 4.15
N ILE A 130 -24.63 -12.42 5.03
CA ILE A 130 -24.64 -13.86 4.77
C ILE A 130 -26.08 -14.26 4.49
N VAL A 131 -26.31 -14.90 3.34
CA VAL A 131 -27.61 -15.45 2.94
C VAL A 131 -27.52 -16.96 2.78
N GLU A 132 -28.63 -17.66 3.02
CA GLU A 132 -28.74 -19.10 2.78
C GLU A 132 -29.85 -19.35 1.76
N LYS A 133 -29.48 -19.92 0.60
CA LYS A 133 -30.41 -20.24 -0.48
C LYS A 133 -30.21 -21.69 -0.90
N ALA A 134 -31.29 -22.46 -0.95
CA ALA A 134 -31.27 -23.90 -1.27
C ALA A 134 -30.29 -24.74 -0.41
N GLY A 135 -30.05 -24.34 0.84
CA GLY A 135 -29.12 -25.01 1.76
C GLY A 135 -27.65 -24.64 1.58
N GLU A 136 -27.33 -23.72 0.66
CA GLU A 136 -25.99 -23.17 0.47
C GLU A 136 -25.90 -21.76 1.06
N LYS A 137 -24.89 -21.53 1.89
CA LYS A 137 -24.59 -20.19 2.40
C LYS A 137 -23.68 -19.44 1.44
N ARG A 138 -23.93 -18.14 1.27
CA ARG A 138 -23.16 -17.24 0.39
C ARG A 138 -23.09 -15.86 1.01
N TYR A 139 -22.11 -15.07 0.55
CA TYR A 139 -22.07 -13.65 0.82
C TYR A 139 -22.95 -12.91 -0.18
N GLU A 140 -23.87 -12.08 0.30
CA GLU A 140 -24.65 -11.15 -0.51
C GLU A 140 -24.03 -9.75 -0.38
N VAL A 141 -23.63 -9.17 -1.51
CA VAL A 141 -22.88 -7.90 -1.59
C VAL A 141 -23.76 -6.87 -2.28
N HIS A 142 -24.04 -5.77 -1.58
CA HIS A 142 -24.82 -4.63 -2.10
C HIS A 142 -23.86 -3.59 -2.65
N VAL A 143 -24.02 -3.28 -3.93
CA VAL A 143 -23.10 -2.41 -4.69
C VAL A 143 -23.89 -1.23 -5.25
N ARG A 144 -23.51 -0.01 -4.86
CA ARG A 144 -24.07 1.23 -5.38
C ARG A 144 -23.22 1.79 -6.51
N HIS A 145 -23.85 2.06 -7.65
CA HIS A 145 -23.25 2.83 -8.74
C HIS A 145 -23.04 4.28 -8.31
N VAL A 146 -21.82 4.78 -8.44
CA VAL A 146 -21.46 6.13 -7.98
C VAL A 146 -22.13 7.24 -8.80
N LYS A 147 -22.43 7.00 -10.09
CA LYS A 147 -23.00 8.02 -10.99
C LYS A 147 -24.51 8.16 -10.86
N ASP A 148 -25.25 7.07 -10.95
CA ASP A 148 -26.72 7.09 -10.97
C ASP A 148 -27.37 6.66 -9.66
N GLN A 149 -26.56 6.27 -8.66
CA GLN A 149 -26.98 5.86 -7.32
C GLN A 149 -27.85 4.58 -7.27
N THR A 150 -27.94 3.85 -8.38
CA THR A 150 -28.64 2.56 -8.42
C THR A 150 -27.88 1.51 -7.60
N VAL A 151 -28.62 0.56 -7.02
CA VAL A 151 -28.07 -0.52 -6.20
C VAL A 151 -28.28 -1.85 -6.90
N GLU A 152 -27.19 -2.59 -7.09
CA GLU A 152 -27.18 -3.96 -7.57
C GLU A 152 -26.77 -4.89 -6.43
N VAL A 153 -27.25 -6.14 -6.50
CA VAL A 153 -26.95 -7.19 -5.53
C VAL A 153 -26.24 -8.32 -6.25
N PHE A 154 -25.12 -8.75 -5.68
CA PHE A 154 -24.32 -9.88 -6.14
C PHE A 154 -24.18 -10.91 -5.02
N GLU A 155 -24.01 -12.16 -5.40
CA GLU A 155 -23.70 -13.24 -4.47
C GLU A 155 -22.34 -13.85 -4.78
N SER A 156 -21.60 -14.23 -3.73
CA SER A 156 -20.36 -14.99 -3.90
C SER A 156 -20.17 -16.08 -2.85
N LYS A 157 -19.39 -17.10 -3.22
CA LYS A 157 -18.94 -18.10 -2.23
C LYS A 157 -17.84 -17.52 -1.34
N HIS A 158 -16.90 -16.80 -1.93
CA HIS A 158 -15.74 -16.24 -1.24
C HIS A 158 -15.68 -14.71 -1.38
N LEU A 159 -14.95 -14.06 -0.48
CA LEU A 159 -14.63 -12.64 -0.55
C LEU A 159 -13.12 -12.43 -0.50
N VAL A 160 -12.63 -11.36 -1.14
CA VAL A 160 -11.25 -10.90 -1.01
C VAL A 160 -11.23 -9.42 -0.67
N LEU A 161 -10.82 -9.09 0.54
CA LEU A 161 -10.77 -7.71 1.03
C LEU A 161 -9.43 -7.06 0.63
N GLY A 162 -9.44 -6.20 -0.38
CA GLY A 162 -8.29 -5.45 -0.89
C GLY A 162 -8.51 -3.94 -0.84
N ILE A 163 -9.14 -3.47 0.23
CA ILE A 163 -9.57 -2.07 0.44
C ILE A 163 -8.42 -1.07 0.68
N GLY A 164 -7.18 -1.55 0.80
CA GLY A 164 -6.01 -0.71 1.00
C GLY A 164 -5.97 -0.01 2.36
N THR A 165 -5.41 1.20 2.38
CA THR A 165 -5.22 2.02 3.57
C THR A 165 -5.71 3.44 3.31
N GLN A 166 -6.00 4.18 4.38
CA GLN A 166 -6.40 5.59 4.30
C GLN A 166 -5.38 6.49 4.99
N PRO A 167 -5.29 7.78 4.61
CA PRO A 167 -4.43 8.75 5.29
C PRO A 167 -4.57 8.68 6.82
N ALA A 168 -3.45 8.59 7.52
CA ALA A 168 -3.40 8.54 8.97
C ALA A 168 -2.94 9.88 9.51
N VAL A 169 -3.82 10.59 10.20
CA VAL A 169 -3.53 11.86 10.86
C VAL A 169 -3.59 11.65 12.37
N PRO A 170 -2.54 12.01 13.14
CA PRO A 170 -2.58 11.95 14.60
C PRO A 170 -3.81 12.68 15.15
N VAL A 171 -4.48 12.07 16.13
CA VAL A 171 -5.78 12.55 16.65
C VAL A 171 -5.71 14.02 17.06
N SER A 172 -4.61 14.46 17.68
CA SER A 172 -4.42 15.84 18.12
C SER A 172 -4.30 16.86 16.97
N LEU A 173 -3.99 16.40 15.76
CA LEU A 173 -3.82 17.25 14.56
C LEU A 173 -5.04 17.23 13.64
N GLN A 174 -5.96 16.26 13.81
CA GLN A 174 -7.16 16.14 12.98
C GLN A 174 -8.04 17.40 12.97
N PRO A 175 -8.28 18.11 14.10
CA PRO A 175 -9.10 19.33 14.10
C PRO A 175 -8.54 20.47 13.24
N ALA A 176 -7.24 20.45 12.93
CA ALA A 176 -6.60 21.49 12.14
C ALA A 176 -6.71 21.26 10.63
N LEU A 177 -7.16 20.09 10.18
CA LEU A 177 -7.25 19.76 8.75
C LEU A 177 -8.14 20.76 8.00
N GLY A 178 -7.66 21.23 6.85
CA GLY A 178 -8.33 22.25 6.04
C GLY A 178 -7.50 22.66 4.83
N ASP A 179 -7.60 23.92 4.44
CA ASP A 179 -6.87 24.46 3.28
C ASP A 179 -5.38 24.70 3.55
N ARG A 180 -5.03 25.05 4.78
CA ARG A 180 -3.65 25.28 5.20
C ARG A 180 -2.96 24.06 5.79
N VAL A 181 -3.71 23.08 6.28
CA VAL A 181 -3.18 21.84 6.87
C VAL A 181 -3.80 20.65 6.15
N PHE A 182 -3.01 19.88 5.42
CA PHE A 182 -3.52 18.76 4.64
C PHE A 182 -2.54 17.59 4.64
N HIS A 183 -3.05 16.40 4.35
CA HIS A 183 -2.22 15.21 4.24
C HIS A 183 -1.46 15.19 2.91
N SER A 184 -0.29 14.55 2.90
CA SER A 184 0.50 14.30 1.68
C SER A 184 -0.31 13.64 0.54
N ALA A 185 -1.39 12.94 0.87
CA ALA A 185 -2.34 12.37 -0.09
C ALA A 185 -3.02 13.41 -1.00
N ASP A 186 -3.04 14.68 -0.61
CA ASP A 186 -3.60 15.80 -1.38
C ASP A 186 -2.52 16.72 -1.97
N TYR A 187 -1.23 16.38 -1.78
CA TYR A 187 -0.10 17.26 -2.07
C TYR A 187 -0.12 17.83 -3.50
N LEU A 188 -0.16 16.98 -4.53
CA LEU A 188 -0.14 17.45 -5.92
C LEU A 188 -1.36 18.30 -6.30
N LYS A 189 -2.51 18.05 -5.67
CA LYS A 189 -3.69 18.90 -5.88
C LYS A 189 -3.40 20.31 -5.37
N ARG A 190 -2.91 20.43 -4.12
CA ARG A 190 -2.56 21.70 -3.49
C ARG A 190 -1.40 22.42 -4.20
N LYS A 191 -0.41 21.66 -4.70
CA LYS A 191 0.69 22.21 -5.54
C LYS A 191 0.13 22.88 -6.80
N LYS A 192 -0.75 22.21 -7.53
CA LYS A 192 -1.38 22.75 -8.77
C LYS A 192 -2.22 24.00 -8.51
N GLU A 193 -2.78 24.13 -7.32
CA GLU A 193 -3.53 25.32 -6.88
C GLU A 193 -2.60 26.51 -6.53
N GLY A 194 -1.27 26.33 -6.55
CA GLY A 194 -0.28 27.39 -6.26
C GLY A 194 -0.11 27.69 -4.77
N CYS A 195 -0.49 26.74 -3.90
CA CYS A 195 -0.60 26.94 -2.44
C CYS A 195 0.72 27.37 -1.75
N PHE A 196 1.88 27.01 -2.31
CA PHE A 196 3.19 27.19 -1.64
C PHE A 196 3.89 28.50 -1.98
N LYS A 197 3.47 29.20 -3.05
CA LYS A 197 4.20 30.35 -3.58
C LYS A 197 4.22 31.52 -2.59
N GLY A 198 5.43 31.93 -2.18
CA GLY A 198 5.66 33.01 -1.22
C GLY A 198 5.20 32.70 0.22
N LYS A 199 4.94 31.43 0.55
CA LYS A 199 4.46 30.95 1.85
C LYS A 199 5.56 30.25 2.63
N SER A 200 5.49 30.30 3.97
CA SER A 200 6.28 29.42 4.83
C SER A 200 5.62 28.04 4.91
N VAL A 201 6.37 26.97 4.67
CA VAL A 201 5.81 25.61 4.58
C VAL A 201 6.47 24.69 5.60
N THR A 202 5.68 23.92 6.34
CA THR A 202 6.18 22.91 7.28
C THR A 202 5.73 21.51 6.86
N VAL A 203 6.68 20.63 6.56
CA VAL A 203 6.45 19.21 6.29
C VAL A 203 6.63 18.43 7.59
N ILE A 204 5.64 17.60 7.96
CA ILE A 204 5.66 16.78 9.18
C ILE A 204 5.66 15.30 8.79
N GLY A 205 6.72 14.58 9.14
CA GLY A 205 6.85 13.14 8.87
C GLY A 205 8.30 12.71 8.67
N SER A 206 8.59 11.40 8.65
CA SER A 206 9.95 10.87 8.43
C SER A 206 10.10 9.96 7.22
N GLY A 207 9.00 9.49 6.64
CA GLY A 207 9.03 8.50 5.58
C GLY A 207 9.35 9.08 4.21
N GLN A 208 9.42 8.21 3.21
CA GLN A 208 9.64 8.56 1.82
C GLN A 208 8.73 9.69 1.32
N SER A 209 7.43 9.69 1.63
CA SER A 209 6.52 10.77 1.22
C SER A 209 6.91 12.14 1.76
N ALA A 210 7.40 12.22 3.00
CA ALA A 210 7.85 13.48 3.59
C ALA A 210 9.09 14.01 2.88
N ALA A 211 10.03 13.11 2.57
CA ALA A 211 11.25 13.43 1.84
C ALA A 211 10.95 13.92 0.41
N GLU A 212 10.06 13.23 -0.30
CA GLU A 212 9.65 13.61 -1.66
C GLU A 212 8.94 14.96 -1.71
N VAL A 213 7.99 15.22 -0.79
CA VAL A 213 7.33 16.52 -0.67
C VAL A 213 8.35 17.61 -0.35
N PHE A 214 9.22 17.38 0.63
CA PHE A 214 10.25 18.35 1.02
C PHE A 214 11.18 18.66 -0.16
N TYR A 215 11.68 17.63 -0.85
CA TYR A 215 12.56 17.77 -2.01
C TYR A 215 11.89 18.52 -3.16
N ASP A 216 10.62 18.21 -3.46
CA ASP A 216 9.87 18.82 -4.55
C ASP A 216 9.58 20.32 -4.29
N ILE A 217 9.12 20.68 -3.09
CA ILE A 217 8.92 22.08 -2.70
C ILE A 217 10.25 22.84 -2.65
N LEU A 218 11.29 22.21 -2.10
CA LEU A 218 12.63 22.80 -2.09
C LEU A 218 13.06 23.07 -3.53
N SER A 219 13.00 22.08 -4.42
CA SER A 219 13.44 22.17 -5.83
C SER A 219 12.76 23.30 -6.61
N ASP A 220 11.46 23.53 -6.41
CA ASP A 220 10.71 24.61 -7.09
C ASP A 220 11.19 26.02 -6.71
N ASP A 221 11.72 26.20 -5.49
CA ASP A 221 12.23 27.48 -4.96
C ASP A 221 11.20 28.62 -4.96
N GLU A 222 9.90 28.31 -4.98
CA GLU A 222 8.82 29.30 -4.95
C GLU A 222 8.31 29.61 -3.53
N ALA A 223 8.62 28.75 -2.55
CA ALA A 223 8.26 28.95 -1.15
C ALA A 223 9.16 30.02 -0.49
N LYS A 224 8.62 30.72 0.51
CA LYS A 224 9.40 31.72 1.27
C LYS A 224 10.47 31.04 2.13
N ASP A 225 10.06 30.00 2.83
CA ASP A 225 10.89 29.16 3.69
C ASP A 225 10.25 27.77 3.82
N ILE A 226 11.06 26.74 4.12
CA ILE A 226 10.59 25.37 4.30
C ILE A 226 11.21 24.68 5.51
N HIS A 227 10.35 24.10 6.35
CA HIS A 227 10.72 23.37 7.56
C HIS A 227 10.32 21.90 7.42
N TRP A 228 11.18 20.99 7.88
CA TRP A 228 10.89 19.56 7.94
C TRP A 228 11.06 19.06 9.36
N PHE A 229 9.95 18.76 10.03
CA PHE A 229 9.93 18.23 11.38
C PHE A 229 9.61 16.75 11.38
N THR A 230 10.38 15.98 12.16
CA THR A 230 10.11 14.57 12.37
C THR A 230 10.33 14.14 13.81
N ARG A 231 9.42 13.29 14.31
CA ARG A 231 9.56 12.63 15.61
C ARG A 231 10.68 11.59 15.61
N SER A 232 11.05 11.06 14.44
CA SER A 232 12.09 10.05 14.31
C SER A 232 13.43 10.55 14.85
N LYS A 233 14.29 9.61 15.27
CA LYS A 233 15.65 9.89 15.75
C LYS A 233 16.55 10.58 14.71
N GLY A 234 16.14 10.61 13.45
CA GLY A 234 16.89 11.16 12.34
C GLY A 234 16.19 10.85 11.01
N PHE A 235 16.81 11.29 9.93
CA PHE A 235 16.41 11.00 8.55
C PHE A 235 17.19 9.77 8.08
N PHE A 236 16.68 8.58 8.40
CA PHE A 236 17.40 7.32 8.16
C PHE A 236 16.99 6.67 6.85
N PRO A 237 17.97 6.03 6.16
CA PRO A 237 17.66 5.27 4.97
C PRO A 237 16.81 4.05 5.32
N MET A 238 16.00 3.62 4.34
CA MET A 238 15.41 2.30 4.33
C MET A 238 16.51 1.26 4.08
N GLU A 239 16.44 0.12 4.77
CA GLU A 239 17.34 -0.99 4.53
C GLU A 239 17.08 -1.57 3.13
N TYR A 240 18.12 -1.60 2.28
CA TYR A 240 18.01 -2.04 0.89
C TYR A 240 19.22 -2.87 0.44
N SER A 241 20.02 -3.38 1.38
CA SER A 241 21.06 -4.35 1.07
C SER A 241 20.44 -5.69 0.66
N ASN A 242 21.12 -6.43 -0.24
CA ASN A 242 20.59 -7.69 -0.78
C ASN A 242 20.18 -8.70 0.30
N LEU A 243 20.96 -8.83 1.38
CA LEU A 243 20.61 -9.71 2.51
C LEU A 243 19.46 -9.12 3.35
N GLY A 244 19.39 -7.80 3.52
CA GLY A 244 18.25 -7.16 4.17
C GLY A 244 16.93 -7.38 3.42
N LEU A 245 16.99 -7.37 2.08
CA LEU A 245 15.82 -7.55 1.22
C LEU A 245 15.23 -8.97 1.28
N GLU A 246 15.99 -9.99 1.68
CA GLU A 246 15.45 -11.36 1.83
C GLU A 246 14.39 -11.45 2.96
N TYR A 247 14.21 -10.44 3.81
CA TYR A 247 13.08 -10.34 4.74
C TYR A 247 11.73 -10.15 4.01
N PHE A 248 11.74 -9.70 2.77
CA PHE A 248 10.56 -9.56 1.91
C PHE A 248 10.37 -10.81 1.04
N SER A 249 10.38 -11.99 1.69
CA SER A 249 10.30 -13.29 1.02
C SER A 249 9.25 -14.20 1.65
N PRO A 250 8.73 -15.21 0.91
CA PRO A 250 7.89 -16.26 1.48
C PRO A 250 8.55 -16.96 2.68
N ASP A 251 9.86 -17.19 2.63
CA ASP A 251 10.64 -17.85 3.68
C ASP A 251 10.58 -17.07 5.01
N TYR A 252 10.62 -15.74 4.97
CA TYR A 252 10.46 -14.91 6.16
C TYR A 252 9.01 -14.92 6.67
N ILE A 253 8.03 -14.92 5.76
CA ILE A 253 6.61 -15.02 6.13
C ILE A 253 6.36 -16.30 6.92
N ASP A 254 6.87 -17.44 6.46
CA ASP A 254 6.72 -18.74 7.14
C ASP A 254 7.29 -18.71 8.55
N PHE A 255 8.55 -18.26 8.69
CA PHE A 255 9.19 -18.11 9.99
C PHE A 255 8.40 -17.16 10.91
N PHE A 256 8.00 -15.99 10.40
CA PHE A 256 7.30 -14.99 11.18
C PHE A 256 5.91 -15.48 11.61
N TYR A 257 5.22 -16.22 10.73
CA TYR A 257 3.87 -16.72 10.98
C TYR A 257 3.83 -17.73 12.13
N GLU A 258 4.86 -18.55 12.30
CA GLU A 258 4.96 -19.53 13.39
C GLU A 258 5.21 -18.92 14.78
N LEU A 259 5.64 -17.65 14.85
CA LEU A 259 5.93 -16.99 16.13
C LEU A 259 4.64 -16.77 16.95
N PRO A 260 4.69 -16.84 18.30
CA PRO A 260 3.60 -16.37 19.14
C PRO A 260 3.28 -14.90 18.90
N GLN A 261 2.00 -14.52 18.91
CA GLN A 261 1.54 -13.15 18.59
C GLN A 261 2.27 -12.03 19.36
N PRO A 262 2.56 -12.14 20.68
CA PRO A 262 3.31 -11.09 21.38
C PRO A 262 4.73 -10.89 20.85
N LYS A 263 5.37 -11.95 20.31
CA LYS A 263 6.69 -11.84 19.68
C LYS A 263 6.59 -11.18 18.31
N LYS A 264 5.57 -11.51 17.51
CA LYS A 264 5.28 -10.84 16.23
C LYS A 264 5.14 -9.33 16.42
N ASP A 265 4.29 -8.92 17.36
CA ASP A 265 4.02 -7.52 17.66
C ASP A 265 5.26 -6.76 18.17
N ALA A 266 6.13 -7.42 18.95
CA ALA A 266 7.38 -6.84 19.42
C ALA A 266 8.42 -6.71 18.30
N LEU A 267 8.55 -7.73 17.45
CA LEU A 267 9.52 -7.78 16.37
C LEU A 267 9.22 -6.73 15.29
N LEU A 268 7.95 -6.56 14.91
CA LEU A 268 7.54 -5.54 13.94
C LEU A 268 7.97 -4.13 14.33
N LYS A 269 7.90 -3.78 15.62
CA LYS A 269 8.35 -2.48 16.14
C LYS A 269 9.85 -2.24 15.96
N GLN A 270 10.64 -3.31 15.84
CA GLN A 270 12.09 -3.23 15.65
C GLN A 270 12.48 -3.18 14.16
N GLN A 271 11.53 -3.45 13.26
CA GLN A 271 11.75 -3.59 11.84
C GLN A 271 11.25 -2.38 11.02
N ASP A 272 10.95 -1.27 11.67
CA ASP A 272 10.44 -0.06 11.01
C ASP A 272 11.34 0.41 9.86
N LEU A 273 12.67 0.31 9.98
CA LEU A 273 13.59 0.72 8.92
C LEU A 273 13.61 -0.21 7.70
N LEU A 274 13.00 -1.39 7.77
CA LEU A 274 12.84 -2.24 6.58
C LEU A 274 11.86 -1.61 5.58
N TYR A 275 10.85 -0.86 6.05
CA TYR A 275 9.75 -0.41 5.17
C TYR A 275 9.27 1.04 5.38
N LYS A 276 9.71 1.74 6.44
CA LYS A 276 9.33 3.15 6.74
C LYS A 276 10.45 4.16 6.51
N GLY A 277 11.63 3.72 6.07
CA GLY A 277 12.77 4.59 5.83
C GLY A 277 12.62 5.43 4.55
N ILE A 278 13.60 6.30 4.31
CA ILE A 278 13.71 7.08 3.07
C ILE A 278 14.69 6.34 2.14
N SER A 279 14.49 6.36 0.83
CA SER A 279 15.50 5.83 -0.09
C SER A 279 16.83 6.59 0.07
N SER A 280 17.94 5.85 0.06
CA SER A 280 19.28 6.45 0.18
C SER A 280 19.57 7.46 -0.94
N ALA A 281 19.02 7.24 -2.13
CA ALA A 281 19.09 8.19 -3.25
C ALA A 281 18.40 9.52 -2.90
N MET A 282 17.16 9.49 -2.40
CA MET A 282 16.44 10.72 -2.02
C MET A 282 17.14 11.48 -0.89
N ILE A 283 17.69 10.78 0.11
CA ILE A 283 18.50 11.44 1.17
C ILE A 283 19.70 12.17 0.55
N ARG A 284 20.42 11.50 -0.37
CA ARG A 284 21.56 12.09 -1.07
C ARG A 284 21.12 13.30 -1.91
N ASP A 285 20.03 13.19 -2.66
CA ASP A 285 19.58 14.23 -3.58
C ASP A 285 19.11 15.48 -2.81
N ILE A 286 18.42 15.31 -1.68
CA ILE A 286 18.11 16.40 -0.74
C ILE A 286 19.39 17.06 -0.24
N TYR A 287 20.37 16.28 0.21
CA TYR A 287 21.62 16.83 0.73
C TYR A 287 22.41 17.58 -0.34
N HIS A 288 22.47 17.05 -1.56
CA HIS A 288 23.13 17.69 -2.70
C HIS A 288 22.48 19.03 -3.03
N LEU A 289 21.13 19.09 -3.09
CA LEU A 289 20.40 20.33 -3.36
C LEU A 289 20.63 21.39 -2.27
N LEU A 290 20.61 20.99 -0.99
CA LEU A 290 20.93 21.89 0.12
C LEU A 290 22.38 22.42 0.02
N TYR A 291 23.33 21.56 -0.33
CA TYR A 291 24.73 21.96 -0.48
C TYR A 291 24.91 22.94 -1.65
N GLU A 292 24.30 22.65 -2.80
CA GLU A 292 24.35 23.50 -3.99
C GLU A 292 23.80 24.91 -3.71
N ARG A 293 22.66 25.01 -3.02
CA ARG A 293 22.03 26.30 -2.68
C ARG A 293 22.69 27.07 -1.55
N SER A 294 23.52 26.42 -0.74
CA SER A 294 24.32 27.11 0.28
C SER A 294 25.74 27.42 -0.20
N ALA A 295 26.06 27.07 -1.46
CA ALA A 295 27.35 27.35 -2.05
C ALA A 295 27.63 28.86 -2.01
N CYS A 296 28.91 29.22 -1.97
CA CYS A 296 29.36 30.61 -1.90
C CYS A 296 28.85 31.42 -0.69
N GLY A 297 28.32 30.76 0.35
CA GLY A 297 27.85 31.40 1.58
C GLY A 297 26.42 31.94 1.49
N GLU A 298 25.64 31.49 0.50
CA GLU A 298 24.22 31.80 0.41
C GLU A 298 23.45 31.23 1.61
N GLN A 299 22.50 32.02 2.13
CA GLN A 299 21.68 31.61 3.26
C GLN A 299 20.48 30.80 2.77
N LEU A 300 20.31 29.61 3.33
CA LEU A 300 19.14 28.78 3.10
C LEU A 300 18.01 29.18 4.04
N ASN A 301 16.82 29.41 3.48
CA ASN A 301 15.58 29.55 4.24
C ASN A 301 14.98 28.16 4.52
N THR A 302 15.78 27.25 5.06
CA THR A 302 15.39 25.84 5.26
C THR A 302 15.80 25.32 6.63
N VAL A 303 14.95 24.54 7.28
CA VAL A 303 15.28 23.86 8.55
C VAL A 303 14.87 22.40 8.49
N LEU A 304 15.78 21.49 8.86
CA LEU A 304 15.48 20.07 9.05
C LEU A 304 15.68 19.73 10.53
N GLN A 305 14.62 19.32 11.22
CA GLN A 305 14.65 19.04 12.65
C GLN A 305 14.11 17.65 12.99
N ALA A 306 15.03 16.77 13.39
CA ALA A 306 14.70 15.46 13.91
C ALA A 306 14.28 15.53 15.40
N MET A 307 13.79 14.41 15.91
CA MET A 307 13.41 14.23 17.31
C MET A 307 12.42 15.29 17.82
N THR A 308 11.55 15.77 16.94
CA THR A 308 10.60 16.86 17.20
C THR A 308 9.18 16.35 16.97
N GLU A 309 8.37 16.37 18.03
CA GLU A 309 6.96 16.00 17.97
C GLU A 309 6.11 17.28 17.87
N VAL A 310 5.18 17.31 16.91
CA VAL A 310 4.18 18.37 16.79
C VAL A 310 2.91 17.88 17.47
N ASN A 311 2.56 18.52 18.58
CA ASN A 311 1.46 18.08 19.43
C ASN A 311 0.13 18.70 19.04
N LEU A 312 0.15 19.97 18.60
CA LEU A 312 -1.04 20.75 18.27
C LEU A 312 -0.73 21.73 17.13
N ILE A 313 -1.72 21.95 16.27
CA ILE A 313 -1.73 23.02 15.27
C ILE A 313 -2.96 23.88 15.52
N GLU A 314 -2.77 25.19 15.66
CA GLU A 314 -3.83 26.16 15.83
C GLU A 314 -3.79 27.19 14.70
N GLU A 315 -4.96 27.56 14.17
CA GLU A 315 -5.05 28.66 13.21
C GLU A 315 -4.97 30.00 13.94
N THR A 316 -4.12 30.89 13.43
CA THR A 316 -3.94 32.25 13.95
C THR A 316 -4.42 33.27 12.92
N ARG A 317 -4.37 34.57 13.26
CA ARG A 317 -4.75 35.64 12.32
C ARG A 317 -3.84 35.67 11.08
N ASP A 318 -2.57 35.30 11.25
CA ASP A 318 -1.52 35.50 10.27
C ASP A 318 -1.01 34.18 9.65
N GLY A 319 -1.48 33.02 10.13
CA GLY A 319 -1.04 31.72 9.68
C GLY A 319 -1.45 30.58 10.60
N LEU A 320 -0.51 29.69 10.90
CA LEU A 320 -0.65 28.55 11.78
C LEU A 320 0.44 28.59 12.85
N SER A 321 0.06 28.25 14.08
CA SER A 321 0.96 28.09 15.22
C SER A 321 1.07 26.61 15.61
N LEU A 322 2.29 26.08 15.63
CA LEU A 322 2.60 24.68 15.93
C LEU A 322 3.22 24.58 17.31
N SER A 323 2.56 23.84 18.22
CA SER A 323 3.14 23.47 19.51
C SER A 323 4.04 22.24 19.35
N CYS A 324 5.35 22.44 19.50
CA CYS A 324 6.37 21.43 19.25
C CYS A 324 7.12 21.04 20.53
N ASN A 325 7.58 19.79 20.60
CA ASN A 325 8.44 19.31 21.67
C ASN A 325 9.66 18.57 21.08
N GLN A 326 10.87 19.02 21.41
CA GLN A 326 12.10 18.29 21.12
C GLN A 326 12.34 17.29 22.25
N TRP A 327 12.03 16.01 22.00
CA TRP A 327 11.88 15.04 23.08
C TRP A 327 13.19 14.53 23.70
N VAL A 328 14.36 14.82 23.11
CA VAL A 328 15.66 14.47 23.71
C VAL A 328 16.10 15.52 24.72
N LYS A 329 15.88 16.81 24.41
CA LYS A 329 16.17 17.93 25.31
C LYS A 329 15.02 18.24 26.26
N GLU A 330 13.83 17.73 25.96
CA GLU A 330 12.57 18.05 26.65
C GLU A 330 12.21 19.55 26.51
N ASP A 331 12.62 20.16 25.40
CA ASP A 331 12.39 21.57 25.09
C ASP A 331 11.09 21.74 24.30
N SER A 332 10.12 22.45 24.88
CA SER A 332 8.89 22.86 24.19
C SER A 332 9.04 24.23 23.55
N PHE A 333 8.56 24.37 22.30
CA PHE A 333 8.62 25.62 21.56
C PHE A 333 7.43 25.77 20.60
N THR A 334 7.20 27.01 20.17
CA THR A 334 6.18 27.35 19.16
C THR A 334 6.85 27.64 17.82
N HIS A 335 6.27 27.14 16.74
CA HIS A 335 6.71 27.40 15.36
C HIS A 335 5.57 27.95 14.53
N GLU A 336 5.78 29.08 13.86
CA GLU A 336 4.77 29.73 13.02
C GLU A 336 4.99 29.37 11.54
N THR A 337 3.92 29.05 10.81
CA THR A 337 4.00 28.67 9.39
C THR A 337 2.70 29.00 8.66
N ASP A 338 2.71 29.19 7.34
CA ASP A 338 1.51 29.43 6.56
C ASP A 338 0.77 28.14 6.21
N ILE A 339 1.53 27.08 5.87
CA ILE A 339 1.05 25.80 5.32
C ILE A 339 1.73 24.63 6.04
N VAL A 340 0.97 23.60 6.36
CA VAL A 340 1.46 22.33 6.90
C VAL A 340 1.09 21.17 5.98
N VAL A 341 2.09 20.39 5.58
CA VAL A 341 1.90 19.11 4.89
C VAL A 341 2.16 17.96 5.85
N LEU A 342 1.10 17.21 6.18
CA LEU A 342 1.17 16.03 7.03
C LEU A 342 1.53 14.80 6.19
N ALA A 343 2.80 14.41 6.22
CA ALA A 343 3.30 13.16 5.63
C ALA A 343 3.38 12.06 6.70
N THR A 344 2.28 11.86 7.42
CA THR A 344 2.16 11.01 8.62
C THR A 344 1.77 9.55 8.32
N GLY A 345 1.73 9.18 7.04
CA GLY A 345 1.54 7.82 6.58
C GLY A 345 0.07 7.43 6.45
N TYR A 346 -0.17 6.11 6.43
CA TYR A 346 -1.49 5.54 6.20
C TYR A 346 -1.78 4.48 7.26
N GLN A 347 -3.06 4.23 7.50
CA GLN A 347 -3.53 3.21 8.43
C GLN A 347 -4.62 2.36 7.79
N SER A 348 -4.65 1.08 8.15
CA SER A 348 -5.74 0.18 7.81
C SER A 348 -6.98 0.58 8.62
N VAL A 349 -8.14 0.64 7.97
CA VAL A 349 -9.42 0.91 8.62
C VAL A 349 -10.42 -0.15 8.17
N LEU A 350 -11.15 -0.68 9.15
CA LEU A 350 -12.24 -1.61 8.90
C LEU A 350 -13.38 -0.84 8.22
N PRO A 351 -13.78 -1.23 7.01
CA PRO A 351 -14.78 -0.50 6.27
C PRO A 351 -16.18 -0.89 6.78
N PRO A 352 -17.13 0.06 6.87
CA PRO A 352 -18.46 -0.21 7.45
C PRO A 352 -19.24 -1.36 6.79
N PHE A 353 -18.94 -1.69 5.53
CA PHE A 353 -19.63 -2.77 4.82
C PHE A 353 -19.44 -4.15 5.46
N ILE A 354 -18.41 -4.36 6.31
CA ILE A 354 -18.19 -5.63 7.01
C ILE A 354 -19.02 -5.76 8.29
N ASP A 355 -19.55 -4.66 8.81
CA ASP A 355 -20.26 -4.62 10.10
C ASP A 355 -21.33 -5.72 10.23
N PRO A 356 -22.17 -5.98 9.19
CA PRO A 356 -23.19 -7.02 9.29
C PRO A 356 -22.63 -8.44 9.43
N ILE A 357 -21.41 -8.70 8.96
CA ILE A 357 -20.72 -10.00 9.08
C ILE A 357 -19.62 -10.00 10.14
N SER A 358 -19.44 -8.91 10.90
CA SER A 358 -18.37 -8.78 11.89
C SER A 358 -18.44 -9.85 12.99
N HIS A 359 -19.66 -10.24 13.38
CA HIS A 359 -19.92 -11.32 14.36
C HIS A 359 -19.44 -12.71 13.90
N HIS A 360 -19.27 -12.89 12.60
CA HIS A 360 -18.82 -14.13 11.98
C HIS A 360 -17.28 -14.20 11.87
N ILE A 361 -16.59 -13.06 11.88
CA ILE A 361 -15.14 -12.94 11.79
C ILE A 361 -14.50 -13.08 13.18
N GLN A 362 -13.38 -13.80 13.27
CA GLN A 362 -12.59 -13.87 14.50
C GLN A 362 -11.57 -12.73 14.58
N TRP A 363 -11.47 -12.16 15.78
CA TRP A 363 -10.63 -11.03 16.11
C TRP A 363 -9.60 -11.42 17.15
N ASP A 364 -8.41 -10.84 17.07
CA ASP A 364 -7.41 -10.99 18.13
C ASP A 364 -7.72 -10.07 19.32
N HIS A 365 -6.91 -10.18 20.37
CA HIS A 365 -7.06 -9.38 21.59
C HIS A 365 -6.86 -7.86 21.41
N GLN A 366 -6.36 -7.40 20.27
CA GLN A 366 -6.20 -5.99 19.91
C GLN A 366 -7.27 -5.51 18.91
N GLY A 367 -8.28 -6.35 18.62
CA GLY A 367 -9.34 -6.01 17.66
C GLY A 367 -8.89 -6.05 16.20
N ARG A 368 -7.83 -6.79 15.89
CA ARG A 368 -7.35 -7.02 14.51
C ARG A 368 -7.85 -8.37 13.99
N PHE A 369 -7.88 -8.54 12.68
CA PHE A 369 -8.25 -9.81 12.07
C PHE A 369 -7.36 -10.97 12.53
N GLN A 370 -7.94 -12.13 12.85
CA GLN A 370 -7.16 -13.37 12.91
C GLN A 370 -7.03 -13.93 11.50
N VAL A 371 -5.83 -13.82 10.93
CA VAL A 371 -5.51 -14.24 9.56
C VAL A 371 -4.70 -15.53 9.60
N GLU A 372 -5.13 -16.52 8.83
CA GLU A 372 -4.43 -17.78 8.59
C GLU A 372 -3.27 -17.60 7.61
N ARG A 373 -2.41 -18.62 7.46
CA ARG A 373 -1.21 -18.57 6.62
C ARG A 373 -1.53 -18.40 5.14
N GLU A 374 -2.68 -18.91 4.73
CA GLU A 374 -3.22 -18.83 3.38
C GLU A 374 -4.02 -17.53 3.15
N TYR A 375 -3.86 -16.54 4.03
CA TYR A 375 -4.51 -15.23 3.99
C TYR A 375 -6.04 -15.26 4.20
N ARG A 376 -6.60 -16.40 4.64
CA ARG A 376 -7.99 -16.52 5.07
C ARG A 376 -8.22 -15.91 6.44
N LEU A 377 -9.35 -15.27 6.65
CA LEU A 377 -9.82 -14.91 7.98
C LEU A 377 -10.36 -16.16 8.67
N LYS A 378 -10.03 -16.32 9.95
CA LYS A 378 -10.73 -17.30 10.78
C LYS A 378 -12.16 -16.85 11.00
N THR A 379 -13.09 -17.77 10.78
CA THR A 379 -14.53 -17.50 10.94
C THR A 379 -15.23 -18.56 11.80
N ASN A 380 -16.41 -18.23 12.32
CA ASN A 380 -17.10 -19.07 13.31
C ASN A 380 -18.17 -20.01 12.73
N THR A 381 -18.73 -19.71 11.55
CA THR A 381 -20.08 -20.24 11.19
C THR A 381 -20.32 -20.57 9.72
N LEU A 382 -19.37 -20.35 8.83
CA LEU A 382 -19.46 -20.74 7.41
C LEU A 382 -18.58 -21.95 7.17
N GLY A 383 -19.11 -22.93 6.44
CA GLY A 383 -18.41 -24.16 6.12
C GLY A 383 -17.24 -23.92 5.17
N GLU A 384 -17.52 -23.90 3.87
CA GLU A 384 -16.49 -23.80 2.81
C GLU A 384 -16.36 -22.37 2.21
N ASN A 385 -16.99 -21.36 2.81
CA ASN A 385 -16.97 -19.98 2.33
C ASN A 385 -15.91 -19.18 3.09
N ASP A 386 -14.94 -18.65 2.35
CA ASP A 386 -13.79 -17.96 2.94
C ASP A 386 -13.81 -16.45 2.67
N ILE A 387 -13.22 -15.71 3.60
CA ILE A 387 -12.86 -14.30 3.42
C ILE A 387 -11.35 -14.22 3.40
N PHE A 388 -10.76 -13.85 2.28
CA PHE A 388 -9.33 -13.57 2.16
C PHE A 388 -9.05 -12.09 2.38
N VAL A 389 -7.82 -11.75 2.76
CA VAL A 389 -7.37 -10.37 2.90
C VAL A 389 -6.11 -10.09 2.10
N GLN A 390 -5.99 -8.84 1.65
CA GLN A 390 -4.83 -8.32 0.94
C GLN A 390 -4.36 -7.06 1.69
N ASN A 391 -3.15 -7.10 2.23
CA ASN A 391 -2.54 -5.98 2.96
C ASN A 391 -3.30 -5.58 4.26
N ALA A 392 -3.85 -6.56 4.97
CA ALA A 392 -4.46 -6.42 6.29
C ALA A 392 -3.82 -7.37 7.34
N GLU A 393 -2.69 -7.96 7.01
CA GLU A 393 -2.08 -9.09 7.72
C GLU A 393 -0.64 -8.80 8.22
N LEU A 394 -0.24 -7.53 8.29
CA LEU A 394 1.09 -7.11 8.77
C LEU A 394 1.44 -7.76 10.13
N HIS A 395 0.46 -7.84 11.05
CA HIS A 395 0.64 -8.41 12.39
C HIS A 395 0.76 -9.93 12.42
N THR A 396 0.43 -10.64 11.33
CA THR A 396 0.50 -12.11 11.25
C THR A 396 1.56 -12.61 10.27
N HIS A 397 1.84 -11.88 9.18
CA HIS A 397 2.75 -12.26 8.09
C HIS A 397 4.00 -11.40 7.99
N GLY A 398 4.10 -10.33 8.79
CA GLY A 398 5.31 -9.54 8.90
C GLY A 398 5.43 -8.44 7.83
N VAL A 399 6.62 -7.85 7.77
CA VAL A 399 6.92 -6.61 7.00
C VAL A 399 6.68 -6.69 5.50
N GLY A 400 6.54 -7.89 4.94
CA GLY A 400 6.23 -8.11 3.52
C GLY A 400 4.78 -7.85 3.13
N ALA A 401 3.84 -7.74 4.08
CA ALA A 401 2.41 -7.56 3.78
C ALA A 401 2.09 -6.37 2.83
N PRO A 402 2.67 -5.16 2.98
CA PRO A 402 2.47 -4.05 2.06
C PRO A 402 3.38 -4.08 0.82
N ASP A 403 4.28 -5.05 0.68
CA ASP A 403 5.26 -5.09 -0.39
C ASP A 403 4.65 -5.60 -1.71
N LEU A 404 4.86 -4.85 -2.80
CA LEU A 404 4.37 -5.22 -4.13
C LEU A 404 5.03 -6.50 -4.65
N GLY A 405 6.29 -6.77 -4.28
CA GLY A 405 7.05 -7.95 -4.70
C GLY A 405 6.47 -9.27 -4.18
N LEU A 406 5.69 -9.21 -3.09
CA LEU A 406 4.95 -10.35 -2.55
C LEU A 406 3.49 -10.39 -2.98
N GLY A 407 3.02 -9.40 -3.76
CA GLY A 407 1.65 -9.30 -4.23
C GLY A 407 1.24 -10.51 -5.08
N ALA A 408 2.01 -10.80 -6.13
CA ALA A 408 1.74 -11.96 -7.00
C ALA A 408 1.93 -13.30 -6.25
N TYR A 409 2.88 -13.41 -5.31
CA TYR A 409 3.00 -14.59 -4.44
C TYR A 409 1.73 -14.82 -3.61
N ARG A 410 1.23 -13.77 -2.93
CA ARG A 410 0.00 -13.83 -2.15
C ARG A 410 -1.21 -14.19 -3.02
N ASN A 411 -1.29 -13.64 -4.23
CA ASN A 411 -2.31 -13.98 -5.20
C ASN A 411 -2.24 -15.47 -5.60
N SER A 412 -1.05 -16.01 -5.84
CA SER A 412 -0.86 -17.45 -6.13
C SER A 412 -1.39 -18.33 -5.00
N VAL A 413 -1.14 -17.97 -3.74
CA VAL A 413 -1.67 -18.70 -2.58
C VAL A 413 -3.20 -18.68 -2.57
N ILE A 414 -3.81 -17.49 -2.71
CA ILE A 414 -5.26 -17.32 -2.69
C ILE A 414 -5.92 -18.06 -3.87
N ILE A 415 -5.35 -17.98 -5.07
CA ILE A 415 -5.87 -18.67 -6.26
C ILE A 415 -5.81 -20.19 -6.08
N ASN A 416 -4.71 -20.71 -5.51
CA ASN A 416 -4.60 -22.16 -5.27
C ASN A 416 -5.64 -22.65 -4.27
N GLU A 417 -5.98 -21.86 -3.24
CA GLU A 417 -7.06 -22.15 -2.30
C GLU A 417 -8.43 -22.12 -2.97
N LEU A 418 -8.71 -21.08 -3.75
CA LEU A 418 -9.98 -20.93 -4.49
C LEU A 418 -10.18 -22.07 -5.51
N ALA A 419 -9.13 -22.42 -6.26
CA ALA A 419 -9.16 -23.49 -7.26
C ALA A 419 -9.03 -24.90 -6.67
N ARG A 420 -8.67 -25.02 -5.38
CA ARG A 420 -8.39 -26.29 -4.68
C ARG A 420 -7.34 -27.17 -5.38
N ARG A 421 -6.38 -26.54 -6.07
CA ARG A 421 -5.25 -27.19 -6.75
C ARG A 421 -4.09 -26.20 -6.95
N PRO A 422 -2.85 -26.67 -7.14
CA PRO A 422 -1.73 -25.77 -7.45
C PRO A 422 -1.84 -25.24 -8.90
N VAL A 423 -2.53 -24.11 -9.08
CA VAL A 423 -2.57 -23.35 -10.34
C VAL A 423 -1.23 -22.69 -10.60
N TYR A 424 -0.71 -21.99 -9.58
CA TYR A 424 0.60 -21.36 -9.59
C TYR A 424 1.54 -22.09 -8.63
N PRO A 425 2.78 -22.40 -9.04
CA PRO A 425 3.72 -23.12 -8.20
C PRO A 425 4.13 -22.27 -6.98
N LEU A 426 4.16 -22.90 -5.81
CA LEU A 426 4.67 -22.32 -4.57
C LEU A 426 5.90 -23.12 -4.14
N TYR A 427 7.09 -22.53 -4.31
CA TYR A 427 8.33 -23.19 -3.91
C TYR A 427 8.54 -23.05 -2.41
N GLN A 428 9.33 -23.95 -1.82
CA GLN A 428 9.59 -23.94 -0.38
C GLN A 428 10.76 -23.04 0.03
N LYS A 429 11.63 -22.68 -0.91
CA LYS A 429 12.82 -21.86 -0.63
C LYS A 429 13.10 -20.89 -1.77
N HIS A 430 13.23 -19.61 -1.43
CA HIS A 430 13.44 -18.53 -2.41
C HIS A 430 14.71 -17.74 -2.14
N VAL A 431 15.24 -17.78 -0.91
CA VAL A 431 16.34 -16.92 -0.46
C VAL A 431 17.54 -17.72 0.07
N PHE A 432 18.70 -17.08 0.19
CA PHE A 432 19.91 -17.73 0.68
C PHE A 432 19.89 -17.93 2.20
N GLN A 433 19.32 -16.98 2.94
CA GLN A 433 19.21 -17.06 4.39
C GLN A 433 18.31 -18.22 4.86
N THR A 434 18.48 -18.58 6.11
CA THR A 434 17.56 -19.46 6.84
C THR A 434 17.08 -18.68 8.05
N PHE A 435 15.78 -18.44 8.11
CA PHE A 435 15.15 -17.85 9.28
C PHE A 435 14.83 -18.95 10.30
N GLY A 436 15.13 -18.72 11.59
CA GLY A 436 14.99 -19.74 12.63
C GLY A 436 16.24 -20.62 12.81
N THR A 437 16.06 -21.90 13.16
CA THR A 437 17.19 -22.83 13.40
C THR A 437 17.28 -23.89 12.30
N HIS A 438 18.50 -24.33 11.97
CA HIS A 438 18.78 -25.32 10.91
C HIS A 438 18.02 -26.65 11.01
N LYS A 439 17.40 -26.98 12.15
CA LYS A 439 16.56 -28.18 12.28
C LYS A 439 15.28 -28.14 11.43
N HIS A 440 14.92 -26.97 10.90
CA HIS A 440 13.76 -26.75 10.02
C HIS A 440 14.18 -26.37 8.59
N ALA A 441 15.47 -26.41 8.26
CA ALA A 441 15.93 -26.12 6.91
C ALA A 441 15.80 -27.39 6.06
N ASN A 442 14.84 -27.41 5.14
CA ASN A 442 14.81 -28.40 4.07
C ASN A 442 16.17 -28.38 3.37
N THR A 443 16.78 -29.56 3.24
CA THR A 443 18.09 -29.68 2.60
C THR A 443 17.96 -29.32 1.12
N PHE A 444 19.05 -28.87 0.52
CA PHE A 444 19.10 -28.48 -0.90
C PHE A 444 18.60 -29.58 -1.87
N GLU A 445 18.52 -30.84 -1.41
CA GLU A 445 18.00 -31.98 -2.17
C GLU A 445 16.47 -32.04 -2.24
N GLU A 446 15.73 -31.46 -1.29
CA GLU A 446 14.25 -31.45 -1.26
C GLU A 446 13.64 -30.37 -2.17
N ILE A 447 14.44 -29.42 -2.65
CA ILE A 447 14.01 -28.28 -3.50
C ILE A 447 13.79 -28.70 -4.98
N ARG A 448 14.19 -29.92 -5.35
CA ARG A 448 14.02 -30.48 -6.72
C ARG A 448 12.78 -31.37 -6.90
N GLY A 449 11.73 -31.16 -6.10
CA GLY A 449 10.43 -31.82 -6.26
C GLY A 449 9.65 -31.28 -7.44
#